data_AF-A0A0Q6KV33-F1
#
_entry.id   AF-A0A0Q6KV33-F1
#
_cell.length_a   1.000
_cell.length_b   1.000
_cell.length_c   1.000
_cell.angle_alpha   90.00
_cell.angle_beta   90.00
_cell.angle_gamma   90.00
#
_symmetry.space_group_name_H-M   'P 1'
#
loop_
_entity.id
_entity.type
_entity.pdbx_description
1 polymer ?
#
loop_
_entity_poly.entity_id
_entity_poly.type
_entity_poly.pdbx_seq_one_letter_code
_entity_poly.pdbx_strand_id
1 'polypeptide(L)'
;MAQQIAAAGAAAAACGPAVLAPVFGLIGQEFLGAAAGTHLAHTDAVVRLAGAVASIGSAATASAVSYALTDAGTGASVVGSAAALTPDAR
;
A
#
# COMPACT_ATOMS: atom_id res chain seq x y z
N MET A 1 -3.84 -5.06 4.67
CA MET A 1 -2.40 -4.79 4.88
C MET A 1 -2.10 -3.31 5.09
N ALA A 2 -2.39 -2.40 4.15
CA ALA A 2 -2.10 -0.95 4.30
C ALA A 2 -2.63 -0.35 5.63
N GLN A 3 -3.88 -0.64 6.00
CA GLN A 3 -4.44 -0.20 7.28
C GLN A 3 -3.71 -0.77 8.51
N GLN A 4 -3.21 -2.00 8.43
CA GLN A 4 -2.44 -2.62 9.51
C GLN A 4 -1.07 -1.96 9.66
N ILE A 5 -0.44 -1.57 8.54
CA ILE A 5 0.82 -0.80 8.53
C ILE A 5 0.58 0.57 9.16
N ALA A 6 -0.50 1.27 8.79
CA ALA A 6 -0.85 2.56 9.39
C ALA A 6 -1.11 2.45 10.90
N ALA A 7 -1.84 1.42 11.34
CA ALA A 7 -2.08 1.16 12.75
C ALA A 7 -0.78 0.85 13.52
N ALA A 8 0.13 0.08 12.93
CA ALA A 8 1.45 -0.18 13.51
C ALA A 8 2.28 1.10 13.63
N GLY A 9 2.23 2.00 12.63
CA GLY A 9 2.88 3.31 12.69
C GLY A 9 2.34 4.20 13.81
N ALA A 10 1.01 4.20 14.01
CA ALA A 10 0.38 4.94 15.11
C ALA A 10 0.77 4.38 16.49
N ALA A 11 0.82 3.04 16.63
CA ALA A 11 1.26 2.39 17.85
C ALA A 11 2.74 2.70 18.15
N ALA A 12 3.61 2.66 17.14
CA ALA A 12 5.01 3.03 17.29
C ALA A 12 5.15 4.50 17.75
N ALA A 13 4.44 5.43 17.10
CA ALA A 13 4.43 6.85 17.49
C ALA A 13 4.05 7.06 18.97
N ALA A 14 3.07 6.31 19.47
CA ALA A 14 2.64 6.37 20.88
C ALA A 14 3.70 5.87 21.87
N CYS A 15 4.60 4.96 21.45
CA CYS A 15 5.66 4.39 22.28
C CYS A 15 7.04 5.04 22.02
N GLY A 16 7.06 6.30 21.57
CA GLY A 16 8.29 7.00 21.22
C GLY A 16 9.29 7.16 22.37
N PRO A 17 10.59 7.31 22.07
CA PRO A 17 11.68 7.25 23.06
C PRO A 17 11.71 8.42 24.04
N ALA A 18 10.98 9.51 23.79
CA ALA A 18 10.92 10.68 24.69
C ALA A 18 10.50 10.32 26.13
N VAL A 19 9.75 9.22 26.31
CA VAL A 19 9.36 8.71 27.63
C VAL A 19 10.55 8.25 28.48
N LEU A 20 11.71 8.02 27.87
CA LEU A 20 12.94 7.59 28.54
C LEU A 20 13.76 8.77 29.11
N ALA A 21 13.27 10.01 29.03
CA ALA A 21 13.96 11.20 29.55
C ALA A 21 14.45 11.06 31.01
N PRO A 22 13.69 10.47 31.96
CA PRO A 22 14.17 10.27 33.33
C PRO A 22 15.36 9.29 33.42
N VAL A 23 15.45 8.32 32.50
CA VAL A 23 16.51 7.29 32.48
C VAL A 23 17.80 7.84 31.91
N PHE A 24 17.73 8.66 30.85
CA PHE A 24 18.92 9.23 30.21
C PHE A 24 19.55 10.40 30.99
N GLY A 25 18.81 11.03 31.90
CA GLY A 25 19.30 12.15 32.71
C GLY A 25 19.84 13.32 31.87
N LEU A 26 20.59 14.23 32.46
CA LEU A 26 21.11 15.42 31.76
C LEU A 26 22.19 15.10 30.71
N ILE A 27 22.98 14.04 30.94
CA ILE A 27 24.12 13.68 30.08
C ILE A 27 23.63 13.02 28.79
N GLY A 28 22.56 12.22 28.85
CA GLY A 28 22.06 11.46 27.71
C GLY A 28 21.12 12.21 26.77
N GLN A 29 20.91 13.53 26.96
CA GLN A 29 19.88 14.28 26.23
C GLN A 29 20.16 14.38 24.72
N GLU A 30 21.41 14.49 24.31
CA GLU A 30 21.75 14.54 22.88
C GLU A 30 21.41 13.23 22.17
N PHE A 31 21.80 12.10 22.77
CA PHE A 31 21.44 10.78 22.26
C PHE A 31 19.92 10.60 22.22
N LEU A 32 19.22 10.99 23.30
CA LEU A 32 17.77 10.88 23.37
C LEU A 32 17.08 11.73 22.29
N GLY A 33 17.59 12.94 22.04
CA GLY A 33 17.13 13.81 20.96
C GLY A 33 17.33 13.18 19.58
N ALA A 34 18.52 12.64 19.31
CA ALA A 34 18.81 11.95 18.06
C ALA A 34 17.93 10.69 17.88
N ALA A 35 17.72 9.92 18.94
CA ALA A 35 16.85 8.75 18.94
C ALA A 35 15.38 9.14 18.69
N ALA A 36 14.89 10.20 19.34
CA ALA A 36 13.54 10.72 19.11
C ALA A 36 13.35 11.23 17.68
N GLY A 37 14.32 11.98 17.15
CA GLY A 37 14.30 12.43 15.75
C GLY A 37 14.28 11.25 14.77
N THR A 38 15.11 10.24 14.99
CA THR A 38 15.14 9.02 14.17
C THR A 38 13.82 8.25 14.25
N HIS A 39 13.25 8.14 15.45
CA HIS A 39 11.97 7.47 15.66
C HIS A 39 10.83 8.19 14.91
N LEU A 40 10.78 9.52 14.97
CA LEU A 40 9.80 10.32 14.21
C LEU A 40 9.96 10.13 12.69
N ALA A 41 11.19 10.20 12.19
CA ALA A 41 11.47 9.96 10.77
C ALA A 41 11.06 8.53 10.33
N HIS A 42 11.26 7.54 11.20
CA HIS A 42 10.81 6.18 10.96
C HIS A 42 9.28 6.08 10.92
N THR A 43 8.56 6.68 11.87
CA THR A 43 7.09 6.66 11.86
C THR A 43 6.51 7.35 10.63
N ASP A 44 7.13 8.43 10.15
CA ASP A 44 6.75 9.09 8.88
C ASP A 44 7.01 8.20 7.66
N ALA A 45 8.12 7.45 7.67
CA ALA A 45 8.39 6.45 6.63
C ALA A 45 7.34 5.33 6.61
N VAL A 46 6.89 4.86 7.78
CA VAL A 46 5.83 3.83 7.90
C VAL A 46 4.49 4.35 7.36
N VAL A 47 4.13 5.61 7.64
CA VAL A 47 2.91 6.22 7.09
C VAL A 47 2.98 6.31 5.56
N ARG A 48 4.12 6.76 5.01
CA ARG A 48 4.33 6.79 3.54
C ARG A 48 4.26 5.40 2.93
N LEU A 49 4.83 4.39 3.58
CA LEU A 49 4.75 3.00 3.14
C LEU A 49 3.30 2.49 3.11
N ALA A 50 2.50 2.78 4.15
CA ALA A 50 1.09 2.42 4.17
C ALA A 50 0.33 3.02 2.98
N GLY A 51 0.60 4.29 2.65
CA GLY A 51 0.05 4.95 1.47
C GLY A 51 0.46 4.29 0.15
N ALA A 52 1.74 3.95 -0.01
CA ALA A 52 2.24 3.26 -1.19
C ALA A 52 1.57 1.89 -1.38
N VAL A 53 1.44 1.10 -0.31
CA VAL A 53 0.76 -0.21 -0.35
C VAL A 53 -0.72 -0.06 -0.70
N ALA A 54 -1.41 0.95 -0.18
CA ALA A 54 -2.80 1.23 -0.55
C ALA A 54 -2.92 1.58 -2.04
N SER A 55 -2.04 2.43 -2.55
CA SER A 55 -1.99 2.81 -3.97
C SER A 55 -1.79 1.59 -4.88
N ILE A 56 -0.80 0.74 -4.57
CA ILE A 56 -0.53 -0.50 -5.32
C ILE A 56 -1.78 -1.40 -5.32
N GLY A 57 -2.44 -1.57 -4.17
CA GLY A 57 -3.66 -2.38 -4.09
C GLY A 57 -4.80 -1.84 -4.97
N SER A 58 -4.96 -0.51 -5.02
CA SER A 58 -5.95 0.13 -5.90
C SER A 58 -5.64 -0.09 -7.38
N ALA A 59 -4.38 0.08 -7.78
CA ALA A 59 -3.91 -0.10 -9.15
C ALA A 59 -4.03 -1.56 -9.60
N ALA A 60 -3.70 -2.51 -8.73
CA ALA A 60 -3.84 -3.94 -9.00
C ALA A 60 -5.31 -4.33 -9.22
N THR A 61 -6.22 -3.82 -8.38
CA THR A 61 -7.66 -4.06 -8.52
C THR A 61 -8.21 -3.48 -9.83
N ALA A 62 -7.85 -2.23 -10.15
CA ALA A 62 -8.26 -1.59 -11.39
C ALA A 62 -7.74 -2.33 -12.63
N SER A 63 -6.48 -2.79 -12.58
CA SER A 63 -5.87 -3.59 -13.63
C SER A 63 -6.60 -4.92 -13.82
N ALA A 64 -6.93 -5.62 -12.72
CA ALA A 64 -7.66 -6.88 -12.78
C ALA A 64 -9.06 -6.74 -13.39
N VAL A 65 -9.80 -5.69 -13.01
CA VAL A 65 -11.12 -5.37 -13.60
C VAL A 65 -10.98 -5.06 -15.08
N SER A 66 -10.02 -4.22 -15.46
CA SER A 66 -9.80 -3.85 -16.87
C SER A 66 -9.45 -5.07 -17.71
N TYR A 67 -8.63 -5.97 -17.18
CA TYR A 67 -8.28 -7.22 -17.83
C TYR A 67 -9.51 -8.12 -18.03
N ALA A 68 -10.31 -8.33 -16.98
CA ALA A 68 -11.53 -9.15 -17.06
C ALA A 68 -12.55 -8.61 -18.08
N LEU A 69 -12.73 -7.29 -18.14
CA LEU A 69 -13.61 -6.65 -19.12
C LEU A 69 -13.07 -6.79 -20.55
N THR A 70 -11.76 -6.63 -20.73
CA THR A 70 -11.11 -6.77 -22.03
C THR A 70 -11.17 -8.21 -22.54
N ASP A 71 -10.92 -9.19 -21.67
CA ASP A 71 -11.02 -10.61 -21.98
C ASP A 71 -12.44 -10.99 -22.41
N ALA A 72 -13.46 -10.60 -21.62
CA ALA A 72 -14.85 -10.85 -21.94
C ALA A 72 -15.29 -10.19 -23.27
N GLY A 73 -14.89 -8.94 -23.50
CA GLY A 73 -15.19 -8.22 -24.75
C GLY A 73 -14.51 -8.84 -25.96
N THR A 74 -13.26 -9.29 -25.80
CA THR A 74 -12.51 -9.99 -26.86
C THR A 74 -13.17 -11.33 -27.16
N GLY A 75 -13.50 -12.13 -26.13
CA GLY A 75 -14.19 -13.40 -26.28
C GLY A 75 -15.52 -13.26 -27.01
N ALA A 76 -16.34 -12.27 -26.64
CA ALA A 76 -17.60 -11.97 -27.33
C ALA A 76 -17.39 -11.61 -28.81
N SER A 77 -16.35 -10.81 -29.11
CA SER A 77 -16.01 -10.42 -30.48
C SER A 77 -15.57 -11.60 -31.34
N VAL A 78 -14.78 -12.52 -30.78
CA VAL A 78 -14.35 -13.75 -31.46
C VAL A 78 -15.53 -14.66 -31.74
N VAL A 79 -16.41 -14.89 -30.75
CA VAL A 79 -17.63 -15.71 -30.92
C VAL A 79 -18.55 -15.10 -31.99
N GLY A 80 -18.77 -13.79 -31.95
CA GLY A 80 -19.57 -13.09 -32.95
C GLY A 80 -18.98 -13.22 -34.37
N SER A 81 -17.66 -13.08 -34.50
CA SER A 81 -16.97 -13.23 -35.78
C SER A 81 -17.04 -14.67 -36.32
N ALA A 82 -16.87 -15.66 -35.45
CA ALA A 82 -17.01 -17.08 -35.82
C ALA A 82 -18.43 -17.41 -36.27
N ALA A 83 -19.45 -16.91 -35.56
CA ALA A 83 -20.85 -17.08 -35.94
C ALA A 83 -21.18 -16.46 -37.30
N ALA A 84 -20.52 -15.36 -37.68
CA ALA A 84 -20.67 -14.71 -38.98
C ALA A 84 -19.99 -15.46 -40.15
N LEU A 85 -19.04 -16.35 -39.88
CA LEU A 85 -18.37 -17.20 -40.89
C LEU A 85 -19.14 -18.50 -41.19
N THR A 86 -19.90 -19.03 -40.23
CA THR A 86 -20.76 -20.21 -40.40
C THR A 86 -22.05 -20.09 -41.25
N PRO A 87 -22.63 -18.91 -41.57
CA PRO A 87 -23.85 -18.80 -42.38
C PRO A 87 -23.64 -19.17 -43.86
N ASP A 88 -22.39 -19.17 -44.35
CA ASP A 88 -22.03 -19.42 -45.76
C ASP A 88 -21.81 -20.92 -46.08
N ALA A 89 -22.06 -21.81 -45.11
CA ALA A 89 -21.86 -23.27 -45.26
C ALA A 89 -23.17 -24.06 -45.49
N ARG A 90 -24.25 -23.42 -45.93
CA ARG A 90 -25.55 -24.05 -46.24
C ARG A 90 -26.12 -23.53 -47.54
#